data_AF-A0A967T0V8-F1
#
_entry.id   AF-A0A967T0V8-F1
#
_cell.length_a   1.000
_cell.length_b   1.000
_cell.length_c   1.000
_cell.angle_alpha   90.00
_cell.angle_beta   90.00
_cell.angle_gamma   90.00
#
_symmetry.space_group_name_H-M   'P 1'
#
loop_
_entity.id
_entity.type
_entity.pdbx_description
1 polymer ?
#
loop_
_entity_poly.entity_id
_entity_poly.type
_entity_poly.pdbx_seq_one_letter_code
_entity_poly.pdbx_strand_id
1 'polypeptide(L)'
;MLVAGCSSGEDQSRQVQKKAINTILDDWHLAASEANFERYFMHFASDSAIFMGTDATERWTIAEFKPWAKPYFEDGQAWDFTPVERHVYLS
;
A
#
# COMPACT_ATOMS: atom_id res chain seq x y z
N MET A 1 19.39 23.96 35.26
CA MET A 1 19.63 22.59 34.76
C MET A 1 18.64 22.35 33.62
N LEU A 2 19.03 22.63 32.38
CA LEU A 2 18.19 22.34 31.21
C LEU A 2 18.42 20.89 30.81
N VAL A 3 17.40 20.05 30.92
CA VAL A 3 17.42 18.69 30.40
C VAL A 3 16.97 18.78 28.94
N ALA A 4 17.91 18.84 28.01
CA ALA A 4 17.62 18.69 26.58
C ALA A 4 17.33 17.21 26.33
N GLY A 5 16.05 16.87 26.15
CA GLY A 5 15.62 15.52 25.79
C GLY A 5 15.98 15.21 24.34
N CYS A 6 16.82 14.21 24.10
CA CYS A 6 17.23 13.75 22.77
C CYS A 6 16.15 12.94 22.02
N SER A 7 14.85 13.24 22.16
CA SER A 7 13.77 12.45 21.52
C SER A 7 13.28 13.01 20.18
N SER A 8 13.70 14.21 19.76
CA SER A 8 13.12 14.90 18.61
C SER A 8 13.49 14.29 17.25
N GLY A 9 14.69 13.71 17.13
CA GLY A 9 15.19 13.19 15.85
C GLY A 9 14.52 11.89 15.39
N GLU A 10 14.27 10.97 16.32
CA GLU A 10 13.62 9.68 16.00
C GLU A 10 12.14 9.87 15.65
N ASP A 11 11.43 10.71 16.40
CA ASP A 11 10.02 11.00 16.11
C ASP A 11 9.85 11.69 14.77
N GLN A 12 10.73 12.64 14.42
CA GLN A 12 10.71 13.26 13.10
C GLN A 12 10.94 12.23 11.98
N SER A 13 11.88 11.30 12.15
CA SER A 13 12.11 10.21 11.19
C SER A 13 10.87 9.31 11.03
N ARG A 14 10.24 8.91 12.14
CA ARG A 14 9.00 8.11 12.11
C ARG A 14 7.86 8.84 11.39
N GLN A 15 7.70 10.15 11.59
CA GLN A 15 6.68 10.93 10.88
C GLN A 15 6.96 11.03 9.38
N VAL A 16 8.23 11.23 8.99
CA VAL A 16 8.62 11.24 7.57
C VAL A 16 8.34 9.88 6.93
N GLN A 17 8.69 8.77 7.59
CA GLN A 17 8.41 7.42 7.12
C GLN A 17 6.89 7.17 6.99
N LYS A 18 6.10 7.53 8.01
CA LYS A 18 4.63 7.41 7.96
C LYS A 18 4.03 8.20 6.80
N LYS A 19 4.52 9.41 6.55
CA LYS A 19 4.07 10.23 5.42
C LYS A 19 4.38 9.54 4.09
N ALA A 20 5.60 9.03 3.92
CA ALA A 20 5.99 8.31 2.71
C ALA A 20 5.13 7.05 2.48
N ILE A 21 4.88 6.26 3.53
CA ILE A 21 4.00 5.08 3.49
C ILE A 21 2.59 5.50 3.07
N ASN A 22 2.03 6.55 3.65
CA ASN A 22 0.69 7.04 3.27
C ASN A 22 0.63 7.46 1.80
N THR A 23 1.63 8.19 1.30
CA THR A 23 1.69 8.56 -0.13
C THR A 23 1.68 7.34 -1.04
N ILE A 24 2.44 6.30 -0.72
CA ILE A 24 2.48 5.06 -1.50
C ILE A 24 1.12 4.36 -1.47
N LEU A 25 0.49 4.24 -0.28
CA LEU A 25 -0.81 3.59 -0.15
C LEU A 25 -1.94 4.36 -0.85
N ASP A 26 -1.90 5.70 -0.81
CA ASP A 26 -2.84 6.55 -1.55
C ASP A 26 -2.69 6.36 -3.07
N ASP A 27 -1.45 6.32 -3.57
CA ASP A 27 -1.17 6.09 -4.99
C ASP A 27 -1.63 4.70 -5.44
N TRP A 28 -1.39 3.68 -4.61
CA TRP A 28 -1.80 2.31 -4.87
C TRP A 28 -3.32 2.16 -4.97
N HIS A 29 -4.07 2.79 -4.05
CA HIS A 29 -5.53 2.79 -4.10
C HIS A 29 -6.07 3.59 -5.28
N LEU A 30 -5.48 4.76 -5.57
CA LEU A 30 -5.89 5.59 -6.71
C LEU A 30 -5.62 4.87 -8.04
N ALA A 31 -4.49 4.18 -8.17
CA ALA A 31 -4.20 3.39 -9.37
C ALA A 31 -5.24 2.31 -9.62
N ALA A 32 -5.79 1.71 -8.56
CA ALA A 32 -6.88 0.76 -8.70
C ALA A 32 -8.19 1.42 -9.15
N SER A 33 -8.57 2.54 -8.53
CA SER A 33 -9.83 3.22 -8.89
C SER A 33 -9.81 3.78 -10.31
N GLU A 34 -8.63 4.12 -10.83
CA GLU A 34 -8.40 4.52 -12.22
C GLU A 34 -8.21 3.34 -13.19
N ALA A 35 -8.32 2.10 -12.72
CA ALA A 35 -8.02 0.88 -13.49
C ALA A 35 -6.63 0.91 -14.17
N ASN A 36 -5.65 1.56 -13.55
CA ASN A 36 -4.28 1.66 -14.03
C ASN A 36 -3.46 0.44 -13.59
N PHE A 37 -3.50 -0.63 -14.38
CA PHE A 37 -2.88 -1.92 -14.08
C PHE A 37 -1.38 -1.81 -13.76
N GLU A 38 -0.61 -1.13 -14.60
CA GLU A 38 0.84 -1.01 -14.42
C GLU A 38 1.21 -0.19 -13.18
N ARG A 39 0.52 0.94 -12.93
CA ARG A 39 0.71 1.75 -11.72
C ARG A 39 0.29 1.01 -10.46
N TYR A 40 -0.75 0.20 -10.52
CA TYR A 40 -1.17 -0.61 -9.38
C TYR A 40 -0.11 -1.65 -9.02
N PHE A 41 0.39 -2.38 -10.03
CA PHE A 41 1.31 -3.49 -9.78
C PHE A 41 2.76 -3.09 -9.55
N MET A 42 3.18 -1.87 -9.90
CA MET A 42 4.54 -1.38 -9.57
C MET A 42 4.77 -1.15 -8.07
N HIS A 43 3.70 -1.05 -7.26
CA HIS A 43 3.82 -0.86 -5.81
C HIS A 43 4.21 -2.14 -5.06
N PHE A 44 4.16 -3.30 -5.72
CA PHE A 44 4.60 -4.56 -5.11
C PHE A 44 6.10 -4.76 -5.29
N ALA A 45 6.77 -5.19 -4.22
CA ALA A 45 8.23 -5.35 -4.20
C ALA A 45 8.75 -6.42 -5.18
N SER A 46 7.96 -7.48 -5.42
CA SER A 46 8.32 -8.59 -6.30
C SER A 46 7.10 -9.43 -6.66
N ASP A 47 7.28 -10.34 -7.62
CA ASP A 47 6.25 -11.34 -7.97
C ASP A 47 5.97 -12.35 -6.84
N SER A 48 6.90 -12.47 -5.87
CA SER A 48 6.73 -13.30 -4.67
C SER A 48 6.05 -12.57 -3.50
N ALA A 49 5.79 -11.27 -3.62
CA ALA A 49 4.99 -10.55 -2.64
C ALA A 49 3.60 -11.17 -2.51
N ILE A 50 2.96 -10.99 -1.35
CA ILE A 50 1.66 -11.60 -1.04
C ILE A 50 0.58 -10.52 -1.06
N PHE A 51 -0.45 -10.73 -1.87
CA PHE A 51 -1.72 -10.03 -1.79
C PHE A 51 -2.69 -10.83 -0.94
N MET A 52 -3.29 -10.17 0.05
CA MET A 52 -4.35 -10.72 0.91
C MET A 52 -5.68 -10.11 0.47
N GLY A 53 -6.59 -10.95 -0.02
CA GLY A 53 -7.95 -10.55 -0.33
C GLY A 53 -8.81 -10.44 0.93
N THR A 54 -10.12 -10.30 0.73
CA THR A 54 -11.09 -10.16 1.81
C THR A 54 -11.58 -11.49 2.36
N ASP A 55 -11.54 -12.54 1.54
CA ASP A 55 -11.89 -13.90 1.97
C ASP A 55 -10.68 -14.60 2.61
N ALA A 56 -10.95 -15.49 3.58
CA ALA A 56 -9.91 -16.20 4.31
C ALA A 56 -9.02 -17.09 3.41
N THR A 57 -9.53 -17.49 2.24
CA THR A 57 -8.80 -18.31 1.27
C THR A 57 -8.05 -17.47 0.23
N GLU A 58 -8.29 -16.15 0.19
CA GLU A 58 -7.66 -15.25 -0.78
C GLU A 58 -6.27 -14.83 -0.32
N ARG A 59 -5.30 -15.71 -0.53
CA ARG A 59 -3.89 -15.45 -0.33
C ARG A 59 -3.14 -15.78 -1.61
N TRP A 60 -2.64 -14.75 -2.28
CA TRP A 60 -2.06 -14.86 -3.61
C TRP A 60 -0.63 -14.35 -3.61
N THR A 61 0.27 -15.02 -4.33
CA THR A 61 1.48 -14.34 -4.80
C THR A 61 1.11 -13.31 -5.86
N ILE A 62 1.93 -12.27 -6.06
CA ILE A 62 1.69 -11.29 -7.13
C ILE A 62 1.79 -11.92 -8.52
N ALA A 63 2.61 -12.95 -8.69
CA ALA A 63 2.64 -13.76 -9.91
C ALA A 63 1.27 -14.38 -10.24
N GLU A 64 0.55 -14.87 -9.23
CA GLU A 64 -0.78 -15.48 -9.39
C GLU A 64 -1.87 -14.41 -9.50
N PHE A 65 -1.75 -13.33 -8.73
CA PHE A 65 -2.77 -12.28 -8.65
C PHE A 65 -2.84 -11.41 -9.91
N LYS A 66 -1.69 -11.02 -10.50
CA LYS A 66 -1.62 -10.21 -11.73
C LYS A 66 -2.52 -10.72 -12.87
N PRO A 67 -2.40 -11.99 -13.34
CA PRO A 67 -3.22 -12.49 -14.43
C PRO A 67 -4.69 -12.64 -14.04
N TRP A 68 -4.98 -12.97 -12.78
CA TRP A 68 -6.35 -13.04 -12.27
C TRP A 68 -7.02 -11.67 -12.24
N ALA A 69 -6.29 -10.62 -11.85
CA ALA A 69 -6.79 -9.26 -11.72
C ALA A 69 -6.94 -8.56 -13.07
N LYS A 70 -6.10 -8.90 -14.06
CA LYS A 70 -6.04 -8.26 -15.38
C LYS A 70 -7.40 -8.00 -16.05
N PRO A 71 -8.33 -8.97 -16.17
CA PRO A 71 -9.62 -8.71 -16.81
C PRO A 71 -10.44 -7.59 -16.15
N TYR A 72 -10.34 -7.39 -14.84
CA TYR A 72 -11.07 -6.32 -14.14
C TYR A 72 -10.49 -4.94 -14.44
N PHE A 73 -9.16 -4.83 -14.55
CA PHE A 73 -8.51 -3.59 -14.97
C PHE A 73 -8.78 -3.28 -16.45
N GLU A 74 -8.85 -4.30 -17.31
CA GLU A 74 -9.19 -4.12 -18.74
C GLU A 74 -10.65 -3.71 -18.95
N ASP A 75 -11.56 -4.13 -18.08
CA ASP A 75 -12.97 -3.68 -18.06
C ASP A 75 -13.14 -2.22 -17.57
N GLY A 76 -12.04 -1.59 -17.13
CA GLY A 76 -12.03 -0.22 -16.62
C GLY A 76 -12.65 -0.07 -15.23
N GLN A 77 -12.93 -1.18 -14.56
CA GLN A 77 -13.57 -1.24 -13.25
C GLN A 77 -12.85 -2.26 -12.37
N ALA A 78 -11.82 -1.79 -11.66
CA ALA A 78 -11.22 -2.55 -10.56
C ALA A 78 -11.89 -2.15 -9.23
N TRP A 79 -11.12 -1.96 -8.16
CA TRP A 79 -11.63 -1.61 -6.84
C TRP A 79 -11.37 -0.14 -6.51
N ASP A 80 -12.34 0.47 -5.81
CA ASP A 80 -12.24 1.83 -5.28
C ASP A 80 -12.26 1.79 -3.74
N PHE A 81 -11.22 2.35 -3.13
CA PHE A 81 -11.03 2.35 -1.68
C PHE A 81 -10.86 3.78 -1.16
N THR A 82 -11.79 4.21 -0.30
CA THR A 82 -11.62 5.44 0.49
C THR A 82 -11.11 5.09 1.89
N PRO A 83 -9.88 5.49 2.28
CA PRO A 83 -9.35 5.17 3.60
C PRO A 83 -10.09 5.96 4.70
N VAL A 84 -10.55 5.26 5.75
CA VAL A 84 -11.14 5.88 6.94
C VAL A 84 -10.10 6.06 8.05
N GLU A 85 -9.29 5.03 8.29
CA GLU A 85 -8.24 5.02 9.31
C GLU A 85 -7.04 4.18 8.83
N ARG A 86 -5.82 4.54 9.25
CA ARG A 86 -4.59 3.79 8.98
C ARG A 86 -3.73 3.66 10.23
N HIS A 87 -3.35 2.43 10.57
CA HIS A 87 -2.43 2.14 11.66
C HIS A 87 -1.10 1.66 11.11
N VAL A 88 -0.04 2.48 11.28
CA VAL A 88 1.32 2.17 10.80
C VAL A 88 2.25 1.98 11.99
N TYR A 89 2.79 0.77 12.11
CA TYR A 89 3.76 0.37 13.13
C TYR A 89 5.14 0.26 12.50
N LEU A 90 6.13 0.94 13.08
CA LEU A 90 7.53 0.94 12.65
C LEU A 90 8.36 0.30 13.77
N SER A 91 9.23 -0.64 13.42
CA SER A 91 10.11 -1.39 14.35
C SER A 91 11.53 -0.87 14.33
#